data_AF-A0A939ZVX0-F1
#
_entry.id   AF-A0A939ZVX0-F1
#
_cell.length_a   1.000
_cell.length_b   1.000
_cell.length_c   1.000
_cell.angle_alpha   90.00
_cell.angle_beta   90.00
_cell.angle_gamma   90.00
#
_symmetry.space_group_name_H-M   'P 1'
#
loop_
_entity.id
_entity.type
_entity.pdbx_description
1 polymer ?
#
loop_
_entity_poly.entity_id
_entity_poly.type
_entity_poly.pdbx_seq_one_letter_code
_entity_poly.pdbx_strand_id
1 'polypeptide(L)'
;MAKAKKSDAFEIDFDSYIRQGEPDKKEKSIAWAIATGLQQVDGLTPSEFLYKTAKRNIEGEITIEQARKLVDAYYESKTTREDDDDEKEEADKVSARIAQILKDKTFDFSPDCLIHIHGKIFEGVFKFAGTVRTYNITKKEWVLDGDTVFYSDCDMIRKTLDYDFAQEKNFNYKTLQPKEKVKHFARFIANIWQIHPFGEGNTRTTAVFAIKYLRWLGYSADNLIFEKNSWYFRNALVRANYSNTAKGVYMDTSFLEALFGNIMLGEQNELKNRYLHIRANELLKAKKSDG
;
A
#
# COMPACT_ATOMS: atom_id res chain seq x y z
N MET A 1 -31.79 3.35 -14.13
CA MET A 1 -32.18 3.47 -12.72
C MET A 1 -30.93 3.28 -11.87
N ALA A 2 -30.40 4.39 -11.33
CA ALA A 2 -29.19 4.37 -10.52
C ALA A 2 -29.51 3.73 -9.16
N LYS A 3 -28.84 2.62 -8.84
CA LYS A 3 -28.77 2.14 -7.45
C LYS A 3 -27.98 3.19 -6.68
N ALA A 4 -28.67 3.94 -5.82
CA ALA A 4 -28.04 4.78 -4.83
C ALA A 4 -27.08 3.92 -4.01
N LYS A 5 -25.81 4.34 -3.92
CA LYS A 5 -24.88 3.84 -2.89
C LYS A 5 -25.56 4.13 -1.55
N LYS A 6 -25.96 3.09 -0.82
CA LYS A 6 -26.22 3.21 0.62
C LYS A 6 -24.93 3.77 1.22
N SER A 7 -25.01 4.94 1.84
CA SER A 7 -23.98 5.43 2.73
C SER A 7 -23.99 4.50 3.94
N ASP A 8 -22.97 3.65 4.08
CA ASP A 8 -22.82 2.85 5.29
C ASP A 8 -22.59 3.78 6.47
N ALA A 9 -23.48 3.70 7.45
CA ALA A 9 -23.50 4.53 8.65
C ALA A 9 -22.38 4.21 9.66
N PHE A 10 -21.29 3.58 9.21
CA PHE A 10 -20.23 3.03 10.05
C PHE A 10 -18.82 3.49 9.67
N GLU A 11 -18.69 4.44 8.74
CA GLU A 11 -17.42 5.10 8.48
C GLU A 11 -17.04 5.91 9.73
N ILE A 12 -16.11 5.40 10.52
CA ILE A 12 -15.45 6.21 11.53
C ILE A 12 -14.76 7.33 10.77
N ASP A 13 -15.20 8.56 11.05
CA ASP A 13 -14.58 9.74 10.47
C ASP A 13 -13.21 9.97 11.13
N PHE A 14 -12.20 9.24 10.66
CA PHE A 14 -10.80 9.49 11.03
C PHE A 14 -10.43 10.95 10.71
N ASP A 15 -11.05 11.60 9.71
CA ASP A 15 -10.76 13.00 9.37
C ASP A 15 -11.08 13.93 10.54
N SER A 16 -12.08 13.64 11.37
CA SER A 16 -12.40 14.44 12.57
C SER A 16 -11.21 14.54 13.53
N TYR A 17 -10.59 13.39 13.85
CA TYR A 17 -9.39 13.32 14.68
C TYR A 17 -8.17 13.93 13.99
N ILE A 18 -8.07 13.82 12.67
CA ILE A 18 -6.93 14.35 11.90
C ILE A 18 -6.97 15.88 11.85
N ARG A 19 -8.17 16.47 11.77
CA ARG A 19 -8.37 17.93 11.67
C ARG A 19 -8.33 18.63 13.03
N GLN A 20 -8.80 17.98 14.10
CA GLN A 20 -9.08 18.65 15.39
C GLN A 20 -8.52 17.91 16.62
N GLY A 21 -7.87 16.76 16.45
CA GLY A 21 -7.36 15.95 17.56
C GLY A 21 -6.01 16.45 18.11
N GLU A 22 -5.74 16.08 19.36
CA GLU A 22 -4.41 16.23 19.98
C GLU A 22 -3.33 15.47 19.17
N PRO A 23 -2.04 15.87 19.23
CA PRO A 23 -1.00 15.30 18.38
C PRO A 23 -0.92 13.76 18.38
N ASP A 24 -1.03 13.11 19.54
CA ASP A 24 -1.01 11.64 19.65
C ASP A 24 -2.25 10.99 19.02
N LYS A 25 -3.44 11.59 19.20
CA LYS A 25 -4.69 11.11 18.58
C LYS A 25 -4.63 11.26 17.06
N LYS A 26 -4.08 12.37 16.57
CA LYS A 26 -3.86 12.61 15.14
C LYS A 26 -2.91 11.57 14.54
N GLU A 27 -1.77 11.29 15.19
CA GLU A 27 -0.80 10.30 14.72
C GLU A 27 -1.41 8.89 14.65
N LYS A 28 -2.13 8.47 15.69
CA LYS A 28 -2.86 7.19 15.70
C LYS A 28 -3.92 7.11 14.61
N SER A 29 -4.69 8.18 14.42
CA SER A 29 -5.76 8.22 13.41
C SER A 29 -5.21 8.11 12.00
N ILE A 30 -4.09 8.79 11.71
CA ILE A 30 -3.38 8.64 10.45
C ILE A 30 -2.90 7.19 10.25
N ALA A 31 -2.30 6.58 11.28
CA ALA A 31 -1.83 5.20 11.19
C ALA A 31 -2.98 4.21 10.90
N TRP A 32 -4.11 4.35 11.58
CA TRP A 32 -5.29 3.51 11.35
C TRP A 32 -5.94 3.75 9.98
N ALA A 33 -6.07 5.00 9.53
CA ALA A 33 -6.62 5.32 8.21
C ALA A 33 -5.79 4.70 7.09
N ILE A 34 -4.46 4.84 7.12
CA ILE A 34 -3.57 4.17 6.15
C ILE A 34 -3.78 2.66 6.20
N ALA A 35 -3.79 2.10 7.40
CA ALA A 35 -3.84 0.66 7.60
C ALA A 35 -5.12 0.03 7.06
N THR A 36 -6.27 0.70 7.20
CA THR A 36 -7.56 0.25 6.66
C THR A 36 -7.64 0.50 5.16
N GLY A 37 -7.24 1.68 4.68
CA GLY A 37 -7.28 2.02 3.25
C GLY A 37 -6.36 1.16 2.38
N LEU A 38 -5.25 0.67 2.93
CA LEU A 38 -4.35 -0.27 2.23
C LEU A 38 -4.98 -1.65 1.98
N GLN A 39 -6.07 -2.03 2.66
CA GLN A 39 -6.72 -3.32 2.41
C GLN A 39 -7.47 -3.34 1.07
N GLN A 40 -7.89 -2.17 0.57
CA GLN A 40 -8.54 -2.01 -0.73
C GLN A 40 -7.62 -2.36 -1.92
N VAL A 41 -6.31 -2.51 -1.70
CA VAL A 41 -5.37 -3.05 -2.70
C VAL A 41 -5.84 -4.40 -3.23
N ASP A 42 -6.36 -5.24 -2.34
CA ASP A 42 -6.83 -6.59 -2.64
C ASP A 42 -8.37 -6.68 -2.60
N GLY A 43 -9.06 -5.53 -2.62
CA GLY A 43 -10.52 -5.45 -2.55
C GLY A 43 -11.11 -5.78 -1.17
N LEU A 44 -10.27 -5.93 -0.14
CA LEU A 44 -10.69 -6.29 1.20
C LEU A 44 -11.25 -5.09 1.95
N THR A 45 -12.29 -5.34 2.74
CA THR A 45 -12.96 -4.33 3.56
C THR A 45 -12.86 -4.71 5.03
N PRO A 46 -12.21 -3.87 5.87
CA PRO A 46 -12.16 -4.12 7.31
C PRO A 46 -13.54 -4.17 7.97
N SER A 47 -13.65 -4.94 9.04
CA SER A 47 -14.91 -5.14 9.76
C SER A 47 -15.26 -3.95 10.67
N GLU A 48 -16.54 -3.83 11.02
CA GLU A 48 -17.01 -2.87 12.03
C GLU A 48 -16.29 -3.06 13.39
N PHE A 49 -15.93 -4.29 13.73
CA PHE A 49 -15.21 -4.61 14.95
C PHE A 49 -13.82 -3.96 14.97
N LEU A 50 -13.08 -3.99 13.85
CA LEU A 50 -11.80 -3.30 13.74
C LEU A 50 -11.96 -1.81 13.93
N TYR A 51 -12.94 -1.18 13.25
CA TYR A 51 -13.19 0.24 13.36
C TYR A 51 -13.45 0.65 14.82
N LYS A 52 -14.33 -0.08 15.53
CA LYS A 52 -14.56 0.15 16.97
C LYS A 52 -13.26 0.00 17.79
N THR A 53 -12.45 -1.00 17.49
CA THR A 53 -11.16 -1.23 18.17
C THR A 53 -10.17 -0.10 17.89
N ALA A 54 -10.06 0.37 16.66
CA ALA A 54 -9.24 1.49 16.25
C ALA A 54 -9.64 2.78 17.01
N LYS A 55 -10.95 3.05 17.14
CA LYS A 55 -11.44 4.20 17.92
C LYS A 55 -10.98 4.16 19.36
N ARG A 56 -11.15 3.02 20.03
CA ARG A 56 -10.70 2.84 21.42
C ARG A 56 -9.20 3.05 21.56
N ASN A 57 -8.41 2.65 20.55
CA ASN A 57 -6.98 2.90 20.54
C ASN A 57 -6.63 4.39 20.35
N ILE A 58 -7.32 5.07 19.43
CA ILE A 58 -7.17 6.51 19.17
C ILE A 58 -7.51 7.30 20.43
N GLU A 59 -8.60 6.96 21.12
CA GLU A 59 -9.03 7.62 22.36
C GLU A 59 -8.15 7.31 23.57
N GLY A 60 -7.23 6.34 23.46
CA GLY A 60 -6.32 5.96 24.54
C GLY A 60 -6.92 4.99 25.56
N GLU A 61 -8.12 4.46 25.30
CA GLU A 61 -8.75 3.43 26.14
C GLU A 61 -7.98 2.11 26.12
N ILE A 62 -7.33 1.81 24.98
CA ILE A 62 -6.48 0.63 24.80
C ILE A 62 -5.17 0.99 24.10
N THR A 63 -4.10 0.28 24.45
CA THR A 63 -2.83 0.33 23.73
C THR A 63 -2.94 -0.36 22.36
N ILE A 64 -1.98 -0.10 21.47
CA ILE A 64 -1.96 -0.76 20.15
C ILE A 64 -1.74 -2.28 20.26
N GLU A 65 -0.99 -2.72 21.29
CA GLU A 65 -0.79 -4.14 21.57
C GLU A 65 -2.08 -4.80 22.07
N GLN A 66 -2.87 -4.10 22.90
CA GLN A 66 -4.19 -4.56 23.29
C GLN A 66 -5.17 -4.61 22.10
N ALA A 67 -5.13 -3.61 21.22
CA ALA A 67 -5.94 -3.60 20.00
C ALA A 67 -5.65 -4.82 19.12
N ARG A 68 -4.37 -5.15 18.89
CA ARG A 68 -3.96 -6.34 18.13
C ARG A 68 -4.48 -7.63 18.78
N LYS A 69 -4.27 -7.80 20.09
CA LYS A 69 -4.76 -8.97 20.83
C LYS A 69 -6.28 -9.11 20.81
N LEU A 70 -7.01 -7.99 20.84
CA LEU A 70 -8.47 -8.00 20.73
C LEU A 70 -8.94 -8.47 19.35
N VAL A 71 -8.27 -8.02 18.28
CA VAL A 71 -8.55 -8.48 16.91
C VAL A 71 -8.23 -9.97 16.76
N ASP A 72 -7.06 -10.42 17.23
CA ASP A 72 -6.70 -11.84 17.18
C ASP A 72 -7.73 -12.70 17.95
N ALA A 73 -8.07 -12.32 19.18
CA ALA A 73 -9.04 -13.04 20.01
C ALA A 73 -10.47 -13.04 19.44
N TYR A 74 -10.88 -11.96 18.76
CA TYR A 74 -12.20 -11.86 18.14
C TYR A 74 -12.43 -12.97 17.11
N TYR A 75 -11.43 -13.26 16.28
CA TYR A 75 -11.53 -14.32 15.26
C TYR A 75 -11.27 -15.72 15.84
N GLU A 76 -10.40 -15.86 16.85
CA GLU A 76 -10.18 -17.14 17.54
C GLU A 76 -11.41 -17.61 18.33
N SER A 77 -12.17 -16.69 18.92
CA SER A 77 -13.35 -17.01 19.74
C SER A 77 -14.65 -17.13 18.94
N LYS A 78 -14.62 -16.84 17.63
CA LYS A 78 -15.81 -16.84 16.78
C LYS A 78 -16.27 -18.28 16.51
N THR A 79 -17.42 -18.65 17.06
CA THR A 79 -17.99 -20.02 16.93
C THR A 79 -18.80 -20.23 15.66
N THR A 80 -19.31 -19.15 15.05
CA THR A 80 -20.06 -19.18 13.78
C THR A 80 -19.35 -18.27 12.78
N ARG A 81 -18.87 -18.82 11.66
CA ARG A 81 -18.23 -18.05 10.59
C ARG A 81 -19.23 -17.73 9.47
N GLU A 82 -19.22 -16.48 9.02
CA GLU A 82 -19.91 -15.98 7.84
C GLU A 82 -19.04 -16.17 6.58
N ASP A 83 -19.64 -16.10 5.39
CA ASP A 83 -18.94 -16.38 4.12
C ASP A 83 -17.78 -15.42 3.84
N ASP A 84 -17.80 -14.19 4.37
CA ASP A 84 -16.78 -13.16 4.17
C ASP A 84 -15.83 -12.98 5.38
N ASP A 85 -15.90 -13.87 6.37
CA ASP A 85 -15.12 -13.74 7.59
C ASP A 85 -13.62 -13.90 7.38
N ASP A 86 -13.20 -14.74 6.43
CA ASP A 86 -11.77 -14.94 6.13
C ASP A 86 -11.16 -13.66 5.53
N GLU A 87 -11.89 -12.99 4.64
CA GLU A 87 -11.48 -11.71 4.04
C GLU A 87 -11.44 -10.59 5.09
N LYS A 88 -12.45 -10.52 5.97
CA LYS A 88 -12.46 -9.58 7.09
C LYS A 88 -11.34 -9.87 8.09
N GLU A 89 -11.08 -11.13 8.40
CA GLU A 89 -10.01 -11.55 9.33
C GLU A 89 -8.64 -11.09 8.84
N GLU A 90 -8.35 -11.32 7.55
CA GLU A 90 -7.14 -10.82 6.93
C GLU A 90 -7.08 -9.30 7.01
N ALA A 91 -8.13 -8.60 6.55
CA ALA A 91 -8.17 -7.14 6.54
C ALA A 91 -7.90 -6.56 7.93
N ASP A 92 -8.58 -7.09 8.94
CA ASP A 92 -8.52 -6.62 10.32
C ASP A 92 -7.16 -6.87 10.97
N LYS A 93 -6.65 -8.10 10.87
CA LYS A 93 -5.34 -8.46 11.45
C LYS A 93 -4.24 -7.66 10.79
N VAL A 94 -4.24 -7.59 9.46
CA VAL A 94 -3.22 -6.86 8.69
C VAL A 94 -3.31 -5.36 9.01
N SER A 95 -4.51 -4.77 9.07
CA SER A 95 -4.67 -3.36 9.44
C SER A 95 -4.14 -3.06 10.85
N ALA A 96 -4.49 -3.86 11.86
CA ALA A 96 -3.99 -3.65 13.23
C ALA A 96 -2.46 -3.66 13.30
N ARG A 97 -1.81 -4.55 12.53
CA ARG A 97 -0.35 -4.68 12.49
C ARG A 97 0.32 -3.59 11.67
N ILE A 98 -0.29 -3.15 10.57
CA ILE A 98 0.18 -1.97 9.83
C ILE A 98 0.13 -0.75 10.75
N ALA A 99 -0.98 -0.52 11.47
CA ALA A 99 -1.10 0.60 12.40
C ALA A 99 -0.02 0.54 13.49
N GLN A 100 0.28 -0.65 14.02
CA GLN A 100 1.37 -0.86 14.96
C GLN A 100 2.74 -0.52 14.38
N ILE A 101 3.06 -1.07 13.20
CA ILE A 101 4.33 -0.79 12.52
C ILE A 101 4.46 0.71 12.26
N LEU A 102 3.42 1.37 11.76
CA LEU A 102 3.47 2.79 11.43
C LEU A 102 3.57 3.70 12.67
N LYS A 103 3.16 3.23 13.86
CA LYS A 103 3.38 3.96 15.12
C LYS A 103 4.82 3.87 15.60
N ASP A 104 5.52 2.78 15.28
CA ASP A 104 6.92 2.60 15.66
C ASP A 104 7.80 3.62 14.93
N LYS A 105 8.74 4.25 15.64
CA LYS A 105 9.72 5.19 15.07
C LYS A 105 10.98 4.50 14.56
N THR A 106 11.17 3.23 14.88
CA THR A 106 12.29 2.43 14.36
C THR A 106 12.09 2.12 12.88
N PHE A 107 13.21 2.14 12.15
CA PHE A 107 13.31 1.77 10.76
C PHE A 107 14.76 1.49 10.37
N ASP A 108 14.98 0.34 9.75
CA ASP A 108 16.26 -0.02 9.15
C ASP A 108 16.11 -0.05 7.63
N PHE A 109 16.93 0.71 6.91
CA PHE A 109 16.92 0.67 5.45
C PHE A 109 17.68 -0.57 4.95
N SER A 110 16.97 -1.69 4.80
CA SER A 110 17.55 -2.97 4.34
C SER A 110 16.52 -3.91 3.69
N PRO A 111 16.97 -4.88 2.87
CA PRO A 111 16.13 -5.99 2.40
C PRO A 111 15.45 -6.76 3.54
N ASP A 112 16.18 -6.97 4.64
CA ASP A 112 15.63 -7.67 5.81
C ASP A 112 14.50 -6.89 6.48
N CYS A 113 14.52 -5.55 6.45
CA CYS A 113 13.39 -4.76 6.92
C CYS A 113 12.14 -4.98 6.05
N LEU A 114 12.28 -5.05 4.73
CA LEU A 114 11.16 -5.35 3.83
C LEU A 114 10.55 -6.73 4.14
N ILE A 115 11.40 -7.74 4.32
CA ILE A 115 11.00 -9.11 4.70
C ILE A 115 10.37 -9.13 6.09
N HIS A 116 10.93 -8.39 7.04
CA HIS A 116 10.41 -8.28 8.40
C HIS A 116 9.03 -7.62 8.44
N ILE A 117 8.82 -6.55 7.67
CA ILE A 117 7.51 -5.90 7.52
C ILE A 117 6.48 -6.92 7.03
N HIS A 118 6.79 -7.68 5.97
CA HIS A 118 5.89 -8.71 5.47
C HIS A 118 5.60 -9.77 6.54
N GLY A 119 6.63 -10.27 7.23
CA GLY A 119 6.48 -11.24 8.32
C GLY A 119 5.56 -10.74 9.42
N LYS A 120 5.73 -9.48 9.83
CA LYS A 120 4.92 -8.86 10.88
C LYS A 120 3.47 -8.63 10.46
N ILE A 121 3.20 -8.06 9.30
CA ILE A 121 1.81 -7.72 8.94
C ILE A 121 0.97 -8.96 8.62
N PHE A 122 1.58 -10.02 8.08
CA PHE A 122 0.88 -11.25 7.68
C PHE A 122 1.02 -12.44 8.65
N GLU A 123 1.58 -12.25 9.84
CA GLU A 123 1.77 -13.31 10.85
C GLU A 123 0.47 -14.09 11.15
N GLY A 124 0.42 -15.40 10.93
CA GLY A 124 -0.81 -16.17 11.15
C GLY A 124 -1.99 -15.84 10.20
N VAL A 125 -1.78 -14.98 9.20
CA VAL A 125 -2.67 -14.80 8.02
C VAL A 125 -2.13 -15.66 6.89
N PHE A 126 -0.84 -15.52 6.57
CA PHE A 126 -0.15 -16.38 5.62
C PHE A 126 0.81 -17.32 6.32
N LYS A 127 0.76 -18.61 5.96
CA LYS A 127 1.73 -19.61 6.45
C LYS A 127 3.17 -19.28 6.06
N PHE A 128 3.36 -18.52 4.99
CA PHE A 128 4.66 -18.08 4.46
C PHE A 128 5.01 -16.64 4.87
N ALA A 129 4.36 -16.05 5.88
CA ALA A 129 4.65 -14.69 6.32
C ALA A 129 6.15 -14.49 6.59
N GLY A 130 6.79 -13.58 5.83
CA GLY A 130 8.21 -13.26 5.97
C GLY A 130 9.13 -14.23 5.23
N THR A 131 8.58 -15.15 4.42
CA THR A 131 9.34 -16.10 3.62
C THR A 131 9.38 -15.63 2.17
N VAL A 132 10.60 -15.54 1.62
CA VAL A 132 10.82 -15.25 0.18
C VAL A 132 10.35 -16.45 -0.64
N ARG A 133 9.62 -16.20 -1.73
CA ARG A 133 9.10 -17.27 -2.60
C ARG A 133 10.22 -18.04 -3.29
N THR A 134 10.02 -19.34 -3.47
CA THR A 134 10.95 -20.27 -4.14
C THR A 134 10.42 -20.76 -5.48
N TYR A 135 9.48 -20.01 -6.06
CA TYR A 135 8.84 -20.33 -7.33
C TYR A 135 8.58 -19.05 -8.14
N ASN A 136 8.56 -19.17 -9.46
CA ASN A 136 8.26 -18.06 -10.37
C ASN A 136 6.75 -17.80 -10.48
N ILE A 137 6.40 -16.55 -10.76
CA ILE A 137 5.00 -16.08 -10.77
C ILE A 137 4.66 -15.35 -12.07
N THR A 138 3.37 -15.30 -12.35
CA THR A 138 2.78 -14.49 -13.40
C THR A 138 1.44 -13.96 -12.89
N LYS A 139 1.19 -12.66 -13.03
CA LYS A 139 -0.05 -12.02 -12.57
C LYS A 139 -0.68 -11.26 -13.72
N LYS A 140 -1.95 -11.54 -14.00
CA LYS A 140 -2.71 -10.81 -15.04
C LYS A 140 -3.12 -9.46 -14.50
N GLU A 141 -2.85 -8.42 -15.27
CA GLU A 141 -3.02 -7.04 -14.84
C GLU A 141 -4.14 -6.34 -15.61
N TRP A 142 -5.19 -5.88 -14.91
CA TRP A 142 -6.30 -5.16 -15.55
C TRP A 142 -5.81 -3.95 -16.36
N VAL A 143 -4.90 -3.15 -15.79
CA VAL A 143 -4.34 -1.98 -16.48
C VAL A 143 -3.54 -2.32 -17.74
N LEU A 144 -3.19 -3.60 -17.94
CA LEU A 144 -2.42 -4.10 -19.08
C LEU A 144 -3.24 -5.02 -19.99
N ASP A 145 -4.58 -4.99 -19.92
CA ASP A 145 -5.45 -5.91 -20.68
C ASP A 145 -5.17 -7.40 -20.43
N GLY A 146 -4.82 -7.74 -19.18
CA GLY A 146 -4.52 -9.09 -18.76
C GLY A 146 -3.10 -9.57 -19.09
N ASP A 147 -2.24 -8.71 -19.63
CA ASP A 147 -0.80 -8.94 -19.72
C ASP A 147 -0.14 -8.91 -18.32
N THR A 148 1.16 -9.20 -18.25
CA THR A 148 1.88 -9.37 -16.97
C THR A 148 3.19 -8.59 -16.94
N VAL A 149 3.60 -8.20 -15.74
CA VAL A 149 4.95 -7.68 -15.48
C VAL A 149 5.92 -8.85 -15.41
N PHE A 150 7.14 -8.67 -15.91
CA PHE A 150 8.22 -9.62 -15.65
C PHE A 150 8.76 -9.40 -14.23
N TYR A 151 8.49 -10.35 -13.35
CA TYR A 151 9.00 -10.39 -11.99
C TYR A 151 10.36 -11.08 -11.93
N SER A 152 11.11 -10.85 -10.85
CA SER A 152 12.44 -11.48 -10.68
C SER A 152 12.34 -13.01 -10.62
N ASP A 153 13.35 -13.70 -11.14
CA ASP A 153 13.48 -15.13 -10.95
C ASP A 153 13.64 -15.45 -9.44
N CYS A 154 12.96 -16.50 -8.96
CA CYS A 154 12.96 -16.82 -7.53
C CYS A 154 14.34 -17.08 -6.95
N ASP A 155 15.28 -17.62 -7.73
CA ASP A 155 16.64 -17.90 -7.28
C ASP A 155 17.51 -16.63 -7.20
N MET A 156 17.02 -15.53 -7.77
CA MET A 156 17.72 -14.25 -7.85
C MET A 156 17.17 -13.19 -6.90
N ILE A 157 15.98 -13.37 -6.33
CA ILE A 157 15.28 -12.37 -5.50
C ILE A 157 16.21 -11.70 -4.48
N ARG A 158 16.92 -12.48 -3.67
CA ARG A 158 17.76 -11.92 -2.61
C ARG A 158 18.90 -11.07 -3.18
N LYS A 159 19.57 -11.57 -4.22
CA LYS A 159 20.66 -10.85 -4.90
C LYS A 159 20.16 -9.55 -5.53
N THR A 160 18.97 -9.55 -6.14
CA THR A 160 18.38 -8.35 -6.73
C THR A 160 17.99 -7.33 -5.66
N LEU A 161 17.40 -7.76 -4.54
CA LEU A 161 17.11 -6.87 -3.41
C LEU A 161 18.40 -6.25 -2.85
N ASP A 162 19.41 -7.07 -2.57
CA ASP A 162 20.68 -6.59 -2.03
C ASP A 162 21.33 -5.57 -2.98
N TYR A 163 21.27 -5.79 -4.29
CA TYR A 163 21.76 -4.86 -5.31
C TYR A 163 20.99 -3.54 -5.29
N ASP A 164 19.66 -3.56 -5.40
CA ASP A 164 18.84 -2.34 -5.49
C ASP A 164 18.92 -1.50 -4.20
N PHE A 165 18.92 -2.14 -3.03
CA PHE A 165 19.10 -1.44 -1.76
C PHE A 165 20.51 -0.87 -1.60
N ALA A 166 21.55 -1.55 -2.10
CA ALA A 166 22.91 -1.02 -2.09
C ALA A 166 23.04 0.21 -3.01
N GLN A 167 22.41 0.19 -4.19
CA GLN A 167 22.37 1.37 -5.07
C GLN A 167 21.68 2.54 -4.38
N GLU A 168 20.52 2.32 -3.77
CA GLU A 168 19.77 3.36 -3.08
C GLU A 168 20.52 3.93 -1.87
N LYS A 169 21.17 3.08 -1.07
CA LYS A 169 21.96 3.51 0.09
C LYS A 169 23.14 4.40 -0.30
N ASN A 170 23.72 4.18 -1.47
CA ASN A 170 24.83 4.98 -1.99
C ASN A 170 24.35 6.23 -2.75
N PHE A 171 23.04 6.37 -2.96
CA PHE A 171 22.48 7.49 -3.69
C PHE A 171 22.43 8.78 -2.86
N ASN A 172 22.79 9.91 -3.46
CA ASN A 172 22.83 11.20 -2.76
C ASN A 172 21.70 12.14 -3.17
N TYR A 173 20.62 12.12 -2.39
CA TYR A 173 19.48 13.03 -2.56
C TYR A 173 19.86 14.53 -2.46
N LYS A 174 20.92 14.91 -1.74
CA LYS A 174 21.20 16.33 -1.43
C LYS A 174 21.45 17.21 -2.67
N THR A 175 21.93 16.61 -3.75
CA THR A 175 22.35 17.34 -4.95
C THR A 175 21.24 17.54 -5.98
N LEU A 176 20.10 16.88 -5.78
CA LEU A 176 19.01 16.86 -6.74
C LEU A 176 17.99 17.98 -6.53
N GLN A 177 17.38 18.41 -7.64
CA GLN A 177 16.17 19.22 -7.62
C GLN A 177 15.00 18.42 -7.03
N PRO A 178 14.00 19.07 -6.42
CA PRO A 178 12.90 18.37 -5.75
C PRO A 178 12.17 17.34 -6.63
N LYS A 179 11.93 17.66 -7.91
CA LYS A 179 11.30 16.73 -8.87
C LYS A 179 12.15 15.51 -9.19
N GLU A 180 13.46 15.66 -9.26
CA GLU A 180 14.38 14.56 -9.52
C GLU A 180 14.41 13.59 -8.32
N LYS A 181 14.30 14.11 -7.09
CA LYS A 181 14.15 13.28 -5.88
C LYS A 181 12.89 12.42 -5.95
N VAL A 182 11.76 13.02 -6.37
CA VAL A 182 10.49 12.30 -6.54
C VAL A 182 10.63 11.20 -7.59
N LYS A 183 11.23 11.50 -8.74
CA LYS A 183 11.46 10.52 -9.81
C LYS A 183 12.35 9.36 -9.38
N HIS A 184 13.44 9.68 -8.67
CA HIS A 184 14.36 8.68 -8.16
C HIS A 184 13.66 7.78 -7.13
N PHE A 185 12.98 8.37 -6.15
CA PHE A 185 12.21 7.64 -5.15
C PHE A 185 11.14 6.74 -5.79
N ALA A 186 10.37 7.28 -6.74
CA ALA A 186 9.35 6.53 -7.47
C ALA A 186 9.94 5.30 -8.19
N ARG A 187 11.11 5.46 -8.82
CA ARG A 187 11.81 4.37 -9.49
C ARG A 187 12.29 3.32 -8.50
N PHE A 188 12.89 3.72 -7.38
CA PHE A 188 13.34 2.77 -6.36
C PHE A 188 12.17 1.93 -5.80
N ILE A 189 11.05 2.58 -5.45
CA ILE A 189 9.85 1.87 -4.96
C ILE A 189 9.27 0.94 -6.04
N ALA A 190 9.28 1.35 -7.30
CA ALA A 190 8.84 0.50 -8.41
C ALA A 190 9.73 -0.75 -8.55
N ASN A 191 11.06 -0.59 -8.47
CA ASN A 191 12.01 -1.69 -8.64
C ASN A 191 11.84 -2.75 -7.54
N ILE A 192 11.76 -2.35 -6.26
CA ILE A 192 11.59 -3.31 -5.15
C ILE A 192 10.26 -4.08 -5.26
N TRP A 193 9.20 -3.43 -5.78
CA TRP A 193 7.93 -4.09 -6.03
C TRP A 193 7.99 -5.07 -7.22
N GLN A 194 8.75 -4.74 -8.27
CA GLN A 194 8.95 -5.61 -9.44
C GLN A 194 9.69 -6.90 -9.07
N ILE A 195 10.60 -6.86 -8.09
CA ILE A 195 11.25 -8.07 -7.59
C ILE A 195 10.21 -9.06 -7.07
N HIS A 196 9.13 -8.55 -6.45
CA HIS A 196 7.99 -9.31 -5.97
C HIS A 196 8.40 -10.50 -5.10
N PRO A 197 9.09 -10.26 -3.97
CA PRO A 197 9.76 -11.31 -3.21
C PRO A 197 8.84 -12.32 -2.54
N PHE A 198 7.56 -12.02 -2.35
CA PHE A 198 6.62 -12.88 -1.62
C PHE A 198 5.57 -13.52 -2.53
N GLY A 199 4.94 -14.60 -2.07
CA GLY A 199 3.84 -15.24 -2.80
C GLY A 199 2.60 -14.33 -2.93
N GLU A 200 2.28 -13.57 -1.88
CA GLU A 200 1.19 -12.60 -1.83
C GLU A 200 1.55 -11.42 -0.92
N GLY A 201 0.81 -10.31 -0.96
CA GLY A 201 1.01 -9.21 0.00
C GLY A 201 2.15 -8.23 -0.33
N ASN A 202 2.74 -8.34 -1.53
CA ASN A 202 3.87 -7.49 -1.97
C ASN A 202 3.51 -6.00 -2.00
N THR A 203 2.33 -5.65 -2.48
CA THR A 203 1.92 -4.23 -2.61
C THR A 203 1.71 -3.58 -1.25
N ARG A 204 1.01 -4.24 -0.32
CA ARG A 204 0.80 -3.75 1.06
C ARG A 204 2.14 -3.62 1.81
N THR A 205 3.02 -4.61 1.67
CA THR A 205 4.38 -4.55 2.24
C THR A 205 5.19 -3.38 1.67
N THR A 206 5.18 -3.21 0.34
CA THR A 206 5.90 -2.12 -0.33
C THR A 206 5.38 -0.75 0.09
N ALA A 207 4.07 -0.59 0.25
CA ALA A 207 3.47 0.66 0.72
C ALA A 207 3.96 1.01 2.13
N VAL A 208 3.93 0.05 3.06
CA VAL A 208 4.39 0.26 4.44
C VAL A 208 5.88 0.60 4.48
N PHE A 209 6.70 -0.10 3.69
CA PHE A 209 8.11 0.20 3.55
C PHE A 209 8.35 1.61 2.97
N ALA A 210 7.62 1.99 1.91
CA ALA A 210 7.73 3.31 1.31
C ALA A 210 7.38 4.44 2.29
N ILE A 211 6.32 4.26 3.08
CA ILE A 211 5.91 5.23 4.12
C ILE A 211 6.99 5.39 5.18
N LYS A 212 7.55 4.27 5.66
CA LYS A 212 8.65 4.27 6.62
C LYS A 212 9.90 4.94 6.04
N TYR A 213 10.22 4.65 4.80
CA TYR A 213 11.38 5.22 4.12
C TYR A 213 11.23 6.73 3.89
N LEU A 214 10.05 7.21 3.48
CA LEU A 214 9.76 8.65 3.37
C LEU A 214 9.95 9.38 4.71
N ARG A 215 9.46 8.80 5.81
CA ARG A 215 9.64 9.36 7.16
C ARG A 215 11.11 9.39 7.56
N TRP A 216 11.87 8.34 7.24
CA TRP A 216 13.32 8.29 7.48
C TRP A 216 14.08 9.37 6.69
N LEU A 217 13.65 9.67 5.46
CA LEU A 217 14.17 10.78 4.65
C LEU A 217 13.72 12.17 5.15
N GLY A 218 12.88 12.25 6.18
CA GLY A 218 12.42 13.49 6.78
C GLY A 218 11.15 14.09 6.13
N TYR A 219 10.49 13.37 5.22
CA TYR A 219 9.22 13.83 4.66
C TYR A 219 8.08 13.59 5.65
N SER A 220 7.34 14.65 5.96
CA SER A 220 6.04 14.54 6.63
C SER A 220 5.05 14.00 5.62
N ALA A 221 4.98 12.68 5.50
CA ALA A 221 3.97 12.09 4.66
C ALA A 221 2.61 12.24 5.36
N ASP A 222 1.84 13.27 4.97
CA ASP A 222 0.40 13.31 5.21
C ASP A 222 -0.21 12.17 4.38
N ASN A 223 -0.13 10.98 4.99
CA ASN A 223 -0.17 9.68 4.34
C ASN A 223 -1.60 9.25 3.94
N LEU A 224 -2.60 10.12 4.08
CA LEU A 224 -3.97 9.86 3.59
C LEU A 224 -4.01 9.62 2.08
N ILE A 225 -2.97 10.02 1.34
CA ILE A 225 -2.84 9.66 -0.08
C ILE A 225 -2.81 8.14 -0.25
N PHE A 226 -2.12 7.38 0.60
CA PHE A 226 -2.11 5.91 0.52
C PHE A 226 -3.46 5.30 0.89
N GLU A 227 -4.17 5.89 1.86
CA GLU A 227 -5.51 5.46 2.26
C GLU A 227 -6.50 5.61 1.09
N LYS A 228 -6.57 6.81 0.49
CA LYS A 228 -7.55 7.13 -0.57
C LYS A 228 -7.18 6.60 -1.95
N ASN A 229 -5.90 6.27 -2.18
CA ASN A 229 -5.35 5.95 -3.51
C ASN A 229 -4.60 4.63 -3.54
N SER A 230 -4.89 3.69 -2.64
CA SER A 230 -4.21 2.39 -2.57
C SER A 230 -4.29 1.61 -3.90
N TRP A 231 -5.45 1.60 -4.55
CA TRP A 231 -5.61 0.98 -5.87
C TRP A 231 -4.84 1.71 -6.98
N TYR A 232 -4.78 3.05 -6.92
CA TYR A 232 -3.96 3.84 -7.83
C TYR A 232 -2.48 3.51 -7.66
N PHE A 233 -2.00 3.46 -6.41
CA PHE A 233 -0.61 3.11 -6.09
C PHE A 233 -0.24 1.75 -6.69
N ARG A 234 -1.09 0.74 -6.47
CA ARG A 234 -0.94 -0.60 -7.04
C ARG A 234 -0.85 -0.57 -8.57
N ASN A 235 -1.74 0.15 -9.25
CA ASN A 235 -1.75 0.25 -10.71
C ASN A 235 -0.57 1.08 -11.26
N ALA A 236 -0.10 2.08 -10.50
CA ALA A 236 1.06 2.89 -10.84
C ALA A 236 2.36 2.07 -10.77
N LEU A 237 2.49 1.17 -9.78
CA LEU A 237 3.58 0.21 -9.70
C LEU A 237 3.63 -0.74 -10.90
N VAL A 238 2.47 -1.21 -11.37
CA VAL A 238 2.38 -2.02 -12.59
C VAL A 238 2.86 -1.22 -13.80
N ARG A 239 2.36 0.01 -13.99
CA ARG A 239 2.72 0.87 -15.12
C ARG A 239 4.19 1.30 -15.13
N ALA A 240 4.80 1.47 -13.96
CA ALA A 240 6.21 1.81 -13.84
C ALA A 240 7.16 0.68 -14.26
N ASN A 241 6.66 -0.57 -14.31
CA ASN A 241 7.45 -1.80 -14.49
C ASN A 241 7.06 -2.64 -15.72
N TYR A 242 6.16 -2.13 -16.57
CA TYR A 242 5.74 -2.84 -17.78
C TYR A 242 6.18 -2.11 -19.05
N SER A 243 6.78 -2.86 -19.98
CA SER A 243 7.06 -2.43 -21.35
C SER A 243 6.70 -3.55 -22.33
N ASN A 244 6.14 -3.18 -23.47
CA ASN A 244 5.94 -4.05 -24.61
C ASN A 244 6.10 -3.22 -25.90
N THR A 245 7.33 -3.23 -26.45
CA THR A 245 7.70 -2.44 -27.63
C THR A 245 6.87 -2.82 -28.86
N ALA A 246 6.52 -4.11 -29.03
CA ALA A 246 5.68 -4.55 -30.14
C ALA A 246 4.27 -3.96 -30.11
N LYS A 247 3.74 -3.70 -28.91
CA LYS A 247 2.46 -3.00 -28.69
C LYS A 247 2.61 -1.48 -28.55
N GLY A 248 3.83 -0.93 -28.67
CA GLY A 248 4.10 0.50 -28.46
C GLY A 248 3.87 0.97 -27.02
N VAL A 249 3.88 0.05 -26.04
CA VAL A 249 3.71 0.38 -24.63
C VAL A 249 5.08 0.41 -23.95
N TYR A 250 5.36 1.45 -23.18
CA TYR A 250 6.62 1.62 -22.46
C TYR A 250 6.36 1.87 -20.98
N MET A 251 7.36 1.54 -20.16
CA MET A 251 7.37 1.87 -18.73
C MET A 251 7.08 3.36 -18.52
N ASP A 252 6.18 3.64 -17.59
CA ASP A 252 5.73 4.99 -17.30
C ASP A 252 5.69 5.21 -15.79
N THR A 253 6.72 5.87 -15.27
CA THR A 253 6.80 6.23 -13.85
C THR A 253 6.00 7.47 -13.50
N SER A 254 5.47 8.21 -14.47
CA SER A 254 4.82 9.51 -14.22
C SER A 254 3.64 9.41 -13.26
N PHE A 255 2.95 8.27 -13.21
CA PHE A 255 1.86 8.02 -12.25
C PHE A 255 2.36 7.89 -10.80
N LEU A 256 3.46 7.16 -10.59
CA LEU A 256 4.09 7.09 -9.26
C LEU A 256 4.68 8.45 -8.89
N GLU A 257 5.30 9.14 -9.85
CA GLU A 257 5.83 10.50 -9.66
C GLU A 257 4.73 11.49 -9.28
N ALA A 258 3.52 11.38 -9.84
CA ALA A 258 2.37 12.19 -9.45
C ALA A 258 1.93 11.92 -8.00
N LEU A 259 1.84 10.64 -7.62
CA LEU A 259 1.49 10.24 -6.25
C LEU A 259 2.55 10.73 -5.24
N PHE A 260 3.83 10.48 -5.53
CA PHE A 260 4.92 10.91 -4.65
C PHE A 260 5.17 12.41 -4.70
N GLY A 261 4.88 13.10 -5.81
CA GLY A 261 4.88 14.57 -5.89
C GLY A 261 3.86 15.18 -4.94
N ASN A 262 2.66 14.60 -4.86
CA ASN A 262 1.64 15.04 -3.89
C ASN A 262 2.14 14.84 -2.44
N ILE A 263 2.85 13.74 -2.15
CA ILE A 263 3.36 13.45 -0.80
C ILE A 263 4.59 14.30 -0.44
N MET A 264 5.59 14.34 -1.31
CA MET A 264 6.91 14.92 -1.03
C MET A 264 6.95 16.43 -1.27
N LEU A 265 6.12 16.94 -2.18
CA LEU A 265 6.16 18.33 -2.65
C LEU A 265 4.84 19.08 -2.40
N GLY A 266 3.80 18.41 -1.87
CA GLY A 266 2.48 19.02 -1.62
C GLY A 266 1.68 19.32 -2.89
N GLU A 267 2.04 18.70 -4.01
CA GLU A 267 1.36 18.89 -5.28
C GLU A 267 -0.09 18.38 -5.26
N GLN A 268 -0.87 18.84 -6.23
CA GLN A 268 -2.29 18.50 -6.38
C GLN A 268 -2.53 17.73 -7.69
N ASN A 269 -1.64 16.79 -8.00
CA ASN A 269 -1.77 15.95 -9.19
C ASN A 269 -3.02 15.05 -9.08
N GLU A 270 -3.75 14.90 -10.17
CA GLU A 270 -4.95 14.07 -10.24
C GLU A 270 -4.61 12.57 -10.26
N LEU A 271 -5.12 11.81 -9.28
CA LEU A 271 -4.86 10.38 -9.14
C LEU A 271 -6.10 9.55 -9.53
N LYS A 272 -6.24 9.19 -10.81
CA LYS A 272 -7.39 8.41 -11.32
C LYS A 272 -6.98 7.13 -12.03
N ASN A 273 -7.41 5.97 -11.51
CA ASN A 273 -7.14 4.62 -12.04
C ASN A 273 -7.38 4.47 -13.56
N ARG A 274 -8.41 5.12 -14.10
CA ARG A 274 -8.76 5.05 -15.53
C ARG A 274 -7.65 5.55 -16.46
N TYR A 275 -6.78 6.45 -15.99
CA TYR A 275 -5.67 6.97 -16.80
C TYR A 275 -4.47 6.03 -16.86
N LEU A 276 -4.39 5.07 -15.93
CA LEU A 276 -3.31 4.10 -15.86
C LEU A 276 -3.54 2.92 -16.79
N HIS A 277 -4.73 2.76 -17.35
CA HIS A 277 -4.97 1.72 -18.34
C HIS A 277 -4.17 2.00 -19.62
N ILE A 278 -3.53 0.99 -20.22
CA ILE A 278 -2.72 1.18 -21.44
C ILE A 278 -3.55 1.71 -22.62
N ARG A 279 -4.86 1.43 -22.62
CA ARG A 279 -5.87 1.98 -23.54
C ARG A 279 -6.64 3.21 -23.03
N ALA A 280 -6.10 3.96 -22.06
CA ALA A 280 -6.81 5.09 -21.44
C ALA A 280 -7.37 6.09 -22.48
N ASN A 281 -6.59 6.44 -23.51
CA ASN A 281 -7.02 7.37 -24.55
C ASN A 281 -8.24 6.88 -25.34
N GLU A 282 -8.34 5.58 -25.62
CA GLU A 282 -9.47 4.97 -26.31
C GLU A 282 -10.71 4.93 -25.41
N LEU A 283 -10.53 4.49 -24.16
CA LEU A 283 -11.60 4.39 -23.16
C LEU A 283 -12.23 5.75 -22.84
N LEU A 284 -11.43 6.82 -22.84
CA LEU A 284 -11.90 8.19 -22.61
C LEU A 284 -12.62 8.78 -23.83
N LYS A 285 -12.25 8.40 -25.06
CA LYS A 285 -12.93 8.83 -26.29
C LYS A 285 -14.29 8.14 -26.44
N ALA A 286 -14.38 6.84 -26.19
CA ALA A 286 -15.64 6.09 -26.25
C ALA A 286 -16.71 6.65 -25.28
N LYS A 287 -16.31 7.11 -24.09
CA LYS A 287 -17.23 7.76 -23.14
C LYS A 287 -17.74 9.13 -23.59
N LYS A 288 -17.07 9.81 -24.52
CA LYS A 288 -17.48 11.10 -25.06
C LYS A 288 -18.38 10.97 -26.29
N SER A 289 -18.40 9.83 -26.96
CA SER A 289 -19.29 9.55 -28.10
C SER A 289 -20.66 9.02 -27.67
N ASP A 290 -20.78 8.53 -26.43
CA ASP A 290 -21.99 7.91 -25.88
C ASP A 290 -22.80 8.85 -24.95
N GLY A 291 -22.46 10.14 -24.90
CA GLY A 291 -23.14 11.16 -24.07
C GLY A 291 -23.40 12.44 -24.84
#